data_AF-A0AAW0LHK5-F1
#
_entry.id   AF-A0AAW0LHK5-F1
#
_cell.length_a   1.000
_cell.length_b   1.000
_cell.length_c   1.000
_cell.angle_alpha   90.00
_cell.angle_beta   90.00
_cell.angle_gamma   90.00
#
_symmetry.space_group_name_H-M   'P 1'
#
loop_
_entity.id
_entity.type
_entity.pdbx_description
1 polymer ?
#
loop_
_entity_poly.entity_id
_entity_poly.type
_entity_poly.pdbx_seq_one_letter_code
_entity_poly.pdbx_strand_id
1 'polypeptide(L)'
;MTMSERKTIDLEQGWEFMQKGITKLKNILEGLPEPQFSSEDYMMLYTSFFLYCSLLFFLILFSHAEKKDVVDLWEQVFVGKVIELHDKYLAYVNDYHTFHKAFEEAFEVFCNKGVAGSSSAELLATFCDNILKKCGTEKLSDEAIEETLEKVVKLLAYISDKDLFSEFYRKKLARRLLLDMSANDDHERSILMKLKHQCGGQFTSKMEGMITDLTLARENQTSFEEYLVNNSHANPGIDLTVTVLTTGFWPSYKSFDLNLPPELVKCVKVFREFYQTKTKHRKLTWIYSLGTCNISGKFEPKTMELIVTTYQASALLLFNSSDRLSYSDIMTELNLTDDYIVRILHSLSCAKYKILTKVPNTKTISPTDYFEFNSKFTDKMRRIKIPLPPVDEKKKVIEDVVLDRRYNIDASMVRIMKSRKVLGHQQLVMECVEQLGRMFKPDLKAIKKRIEDLITRDYLERDKDKPNLLSYGLNIGRENQTSFEEYLVKCVKFSGILSNKNKAQKTYWIYSLGTCNISGKFEPKTMELIVTTYQIPLPPVDEKKKVIEDVGQTVSIDASIRFKAIKERIEDLITRDYLERDKDKPNLLGTWHEVAY
;
A
#
# COMPACT_ATOMS: atom_id res chain seq x y z
N MET A 1 6.79 -5.65 -51.81
CA MET A 1 6.02 -4.49 -51.28
C MET A 1 6.66 -4.09 -49.97
N THR A 2 7.17 -2.86 -49.96
CA THR A 2 7.97 -2.21 -48.93
C THR A 2 7.16 -2.02 -47.64
N MET A 3 7.80 -2.27 -46.49
CA MET A 3 7.29 -1.88 -45.17
C MET A 3 6.98 -0.37 -45.19
N SER A 4 5.77 0.03 -44.81
CA SER A 4 5.44 1.44 -44.63
C SER A 4 6.25 1.99 -43.46
N GLU A 5 7.17 2.91 -43.74
CA GLU A 5 7.81 3.75 -42.73
C GLU A 5 6.72 4.41 -41.87
N ARG A 6 6.72 4.13 -40.56
CA ARG A 6 5.92 4.91 -39.61
C ARG A 6 6.52 6.31 -39.58
N LYS A 7 5.80 7.30 -40.13
CA LYS A 7 6.16 8.71 -40.03
C LYS A 7 6.24 9.14 -38.56
N THR A 8 7.38 9.66 -38.15
CA THR A 8 7.52 10.38 -36.88
C THR A 8 6.88 11.75 -36.98
N ILE A 9 6.11 12.13 -35.94
CA ILE A 9 5.39 13.40 -35.86
C ILE A 9 6.13 14.27 -34.84
N ASP A 10 6.61 15.43 -35.27
CA ASP A 10 7.25 16.44 -34.40
C ASP A 10 6.22 17.11 -33.46
N LEU A 11 6.63 17.63 -32.30
CA LEU A 11 5.71 18.15 -31.26
C LEU A 11 4.83 19.30 -31.78
N GLU A 12 5.40 20.20 -32.60
CA GLU A 12 4.65 21.30 -33.23
C GLU A 12 3.66 20.80 -34.29
N GLN A 13 4.06 19.78 -35.06
CA GLN A 13 3.21 19.14 -36.07
C GLN A 13 2.08 18.34 -35.42
N GLY A 14 2.36 17.64 -34.32
CA GLY A 14 1.38 16.93 -33.50
C GLY A 14 0.40 17.88 -32.82
N TRP A 15 0.85 19.06 -32.39
CA TRP A 15 -0.02 20.12 -31.85
C TRP A 15 -0.94 20.73 -32.90
N GLU A 16 -0.40 21.11 -34.06
CA GLU A 16 -1.23 21.56 -35.18
C GLU A 16 -2.24 20.49 -35.59
N PHE A 17 -1.84 19.21 -35.59
CA PHE A 17 -2.72 18.10 -35.91
C PHE A 17 -3.81 17.92 -34.84
N MET A 18 -3.48 18.05 -33.56
CA MET A 18 -4.45 18.02 -32.47
C MET A 18 -5.43 19.19 -32.56
N GLN A 19 -4.96 20.40 -32.85
CA GLN A 19 -5.81 21.57 -33.04
C GLN A 19 -6.71 21.41 -34.26
N LYS A 20 -6.16 21.04 -35.42
CA LYS A 20 -6.93 20.76 -36.64
C LYS A 20 -7.94 19.63 -36.44
N GLY A 21 -7.57 18.60 -35.69
CA GLY A 21 -8.45 17.50 -35.31
C GLY A 21 -9.57 17.95 -34.37
N ILE A 22 -9.28 18.74 -33.33
CA ILE A 22 -10.29 19.30 -32.44
C ILE A 22 -11.21 20.27 -33.22
N THR A 23 -10.68 21.08 -34.13
CA THR A 23 -11.44 22.00 -35.00
C THR A 23 -12.30 21.25 -36.02
N LYS A 24 -11.80 20.18 -36.63
CA LYS A 24 -12.55 19.31 -37.54
C LYS A 24 -13.69 18.60 -36.80
N LEU A 25 -13.42 18.09 -35.59
CA LEU A 25 -14.45 17.53 -34.71
C LEU A 25 -15.50 18.59 -34.35
N LYS A 26 -15.09 19.81 -34.04
CA LYS A 26 -15.96 20.96 -33.78
C LYS A 26 -16.86 21.28 -34.98
N ASN A 27 -16.29 21.39 -36.17
CA ASN A 27 -17.04 21.69 -37.40
C ASN A 27 -18.05 20.59 -37.74
N ILE A 28 -17.68 19.31 -37.59
CA ILE A 28 -18.59 18.16 -37.79
C ILE A 28 -19.76 18.21 -36.80
N LEU A 29 -19.49 18.57 -35.54
CA LEU A 29 -20.51 18.68 -34.48
C LEU A 29 -21.40 19.92 -34.63
N GLU A 30 -20.89 21.01 -35.21
CA GLU A 30 -21.64 22.23 -35.51
C GLU A 30 -22.45 22.14 -36.83
N GLY A 31 -22.46 20.97 -37.48
CA GLY A 31 -23.16 20.74 -38.75
C GLY A 31 -22.51 21.46 -39.94
N LEU A 32 -21.30 22.00 -39.77
CA LEU A 32 -20.53 22.61 -40.84
C LEU A 32 -19.99 21.50 -41.77
N PRO A 33 -19.89 21.76 -43.09
CA PRO A 33 -19.47 20.76 -44.05
C PRO A 33 -17.99 20.41 -43.86
N GLU A 34 -17.72 19.34 -43.11
CA GLU A 34 -16.40 18.75 -42.89
C GLU A 34 -16.44 17.23 -43.09
N PRO A 35 -15.47 16.62 -43.79
CA PRO A 35 -15.36 15.17 -43.90
C PRO A 35 -15.26 14.47 -42.55
N GLN A 36 -15.94 13.34 -42.39
CA GLN A 36 -15.79 12.49 -41.21
C GLN A 36 -14.33 12.04 -41.03
N PHE A 37 -13.94 11.82 -39.78
CA PHE A 37 -12.61 11.31 -39.45
C PHE A 37 -12.35 9.95 -40.10
N SER A 38 -11.19 9.83 -40.74
CA SER A 38 -10.67 8.52 -41.15
C SER A 38 -10.15 7.75 -39.94
N SER A 39 -10.00 6.43 -40.06
CA SER A 39 -9.39 5.61 -39.00
C SER A 39 -7.93 6.01 -38.72
N GLU A 40 -7.23 6.55 -39.71
CA GLU A 40 -5.86 7.07 -39.61
C GLU A 40 -5.83 8.41 -38.85
N ASP A 41 -6.78 9.31 -39.11
CA ASP A 41 -6.92 10.58 -38.39
C ASP A 41 -7.16 10.35 -36.89
N TYR A 42 -8.05 9.39 -36.56
CA TYR A 42 -8.34 9.01 -35.18
C TYR A 42 -7.11 8.44 -34.47
N MET A 43 -6.36 7.55 -35.13
CA MET A 43 -5.13 6.98 -34.58
C MET A 43 -4.06 8.04 -34.33
N MET A 44 -3.91 9.02 -35.24
CA MET A 44 -2.93 10.09 -35.06
C MET A 44 -3.31 11.08 -33.95
N LEU A 45 -4.61 11.41 -33.80
CA LEU A 45 -5.12 12.22 -32.69
C LEU A 45 -4.90 11.54 -31.33
N TYR A 46 -5.27 10.27 -31.25
CA TYR A 46 -5.06 9.44 -30.05
C TYR A 46 -3.58 9.37 -29.67
N THR A 47 -2.71 9.10 -30.66
CA THR A 47 -1.25 8.99 -30.44
C THR A 47 -0.64 10.34 -30.01
N SER A 48 -1.08 11.45 -30.60
CA SER A 48 -0.60 12.79 -30.26
C SER A 48 -0.99 13.19 -28.84
N PHE A 49 -2.22 12.89 -28.42
CA PHE A 49 -2.69 13.14 -27.05
C PHE A 49 -1.89 12.33 -26.03
N PHE A 50 -1.68 11.04 -26.31
CA PHE A 50 -0.86 10.15 -25.49
C PHE A 50 0.59 10.65 -25.32
N LEU A 51 1.21 11.10 -26.42
CA LEU A 51 2.56 11.67 -26.40
C LEU A 51 2.63 12.96 -25.58
N TYR A 52 1.61 13.83 -25.67
CA TYR A 52 1.57 15.09 -24.92
C TYR A 52 1.45 14.88 -23.41
N CYS A 53 0.56 13.98 -22.99
CA CYS A 53 0.47 13.56 -21.58
C CYS A 53 1.80 12.96 -21.09
N SER A 54 2.50 12.21 -21.95
CA SER A 54 3.80 11.61 -21.65
C SER A 54 4.95 12.63 -21.58
N LEU A 55 4.92 13.72 -22.36
CA LEU A 55 5.94 14.77 -22.36
C LEU A 55 5.81 15.69 -21.13
N LEU A 56 4.57 16.02 -20.76
CA LEU A 56 4.27 16.81 -19.56
C LEU A 56 4.71 16.08 -18.28
N PHE A 57 4.64 14.75 -18.29
CA PHE A 57 5.20 13.90 -17.24
C PHE A 57 6.72 14.07 -17.07
N PHE A 58 7.48 14.09 -18.17
CA PHE A 58 8.93 14.31 -18.12
C PHE A 58 9.28 15.66 -17.49
N LEU A 59 8.52 16.71 -17.80
CA LEU A 59 8.73 18.05 -17.26
C LEU A 59 8.43 18.14 -15.74
N ILE A 60 7.36 17.50 -15.26
CA ILE A 60 7.01 17.47 -13.83
C ILE A 60 8.07 16.74 -13.02
N LEU A 61 8.62 15.64 -13.55
CA LEU A 61 9.71 14.90 -12.93
C LEU A 61 11.01 15.71 -12.85
N PHE A 62 11.38 16.39 -13.94
CA PHE A 62 12.63 17.16 -14.00
C PHE A 62 12.63 18.38 -13.07
N SER A 63 11.51 19.09 -12.95
CA SER A 63 11.46 20.30 -12.11
C SER A 63 11.58 20.01 -10.60
N HIS A 64 11.42 18.76 -10.17
CA HIS A 64 11.44 18.38 -8.75
C HIS A 64 12.62 17.46 -8.38
N ALA A 65 13.35 16.91 -9.35
CA ALA A 65 14.52 16.07 -9.10
C ALA A 65 15.73 16.82 -8.49
N GLU A 66 15.77 18.16 -8.60
CA GLU A 66 16.91 18.98 -8.14
C GLU A 66 16.86 19.43 -6.67
N LYS A 67 15.74 19.23 -5.93
CA LYS A 67 15.61 19.66 -4.52
C LYS A 67 15.58 18.48 -3.56
N LYS A 68 16.76 17.95 -3.21
CA LYS A 68 16.93 16.73 -2.42
C LYS A 68 16.83 16.88 -0.88
N ASP A 69 16.67 18.10 -0.37
CA ASP A 69 16.90 18.35 1.08
C ASP A 69 15.64 18.39 1.97
N VAL A 70 14.44 18.15 1.44
CA VAL A 70 13.21 18.05 2.26
C VAL A 70 12.39 16.82 1.85
N VAL A 71 12.77 15.67 2.39
CA VAL A 71 12.26 14.34 2.01
C VAL A 71 10.74 14.18 2.20
N ASP A 72 10.10 14.93 3.10
CA ASP A 72 8.65 14.84 3.34
C ASP A 72 7.80 15.79 2.48
N LEU A 73 8.38 16.84 1.88
CA LEU A 73 7.59 17.89 1.21
C LEU A 73 7.36 17.60 -0.28
N TRP A 74 8.33 16.95 -0.95
CA TRP A 74 8.23 16.70 -2.38
C TRP A 74 7.13 15.69 -2.73
N GLU A 75 6.88 14.69 -1.88
CA GLU A 75 5.83 13.68 -2.09
C GLU A 75 4.44 14.32 -2.05
N GLN A 76 4.23 15.29 -1.14
CA GLN A 76 3.00 16.07 -1.06
C GLN A 76 2.79 16.91 -2.31
N VAL A 77 3.83 17.62 -2.73
CA VAL A 77 3.79 18.45 -3.94
C VAL A 77 3.54 17.60 -5.17
N PHE A 78 4.24 16.48 -5.31
CA PHE A 78 4.09 15.58 -6.44
C PHE A 78 2.66 15.03 -6.54
N VAL A 79 2.14 14.40 -5.48
CA VAL A 79 0.79 13.82 -5.51
C VAL A 79 -0.26 14.92 -5.67
N GLY A 80 -0.08 16.09 -5.04
CA GLY A 80 -0.94 17.26 -5.26
C GLY A 80 -0.99 17.69 -6.73
N LYS A 81 0.17 17.76 -7.41
CA LYS A 81 0.24 18.08 -8.84
C LYS A 81 -0.36 17.01 -9.72
N VAL A 82 -0.24 15.73 -9.35
CA VAL A 82 -0.90 14.64 -10.07
C VAL A 82 -2.42 14.75 -9.95
N ILE A 83 -2.94 15.11 -8.78
CA ILE A 83 -4.36 15.34 -8.57
C ILE A 83 -4.86 16.53 -9.41
N GLU A 84 -4.16 17.67 -9.38
CA GLU A 84 -4.49 18.83 -10.23
C GLU A 84 -4.50 18.47 -11.72
N LEU A 85 -3.53 17.65 -12.14
CA LEU A 85 -3.42 17.19 -13.52
C LEU A 85 -4.58 16.29 -13.92
N HIS A 86 -4.94 15.34 -13.04
CA HIS A 86 -6.06 14.43 -13.23
C HIS A 86 -7.37 15.21 -13.35
N ASP A 87 -7.66 16.10 -12.41
CA ASP A 87 -8.88 16.92 -12.43
C ASP A 87 -8.97 17.77 -13.70
N LYS A 88 -7.86 18.42 -14.08
CA LYS A 88 -7.79 19.25 -15.28
C LYS A 88 -8.14 18.46 -16.54
N TYR A 89 -7.57 17.28 -16.71
CA TYR A 89 -7.78 16.48 -17.92
C TYR A 89 -9.09 15.69 -17.91
N LEU A 90 -9.54 15.22 -16.74
CA LEU A 90 -10.85 14.59 -16.60
C LEU A 90 -11.98 15.57 -16.99
N ALA A 91 -11.85 16.85 -16.64
CA ALA A 91 -12.79 17.89 -17.04
C ALA A 91 -12.92 18.05 -18.56
N TYR A 92 -11.85 17.78 -19.32
CA TYR A 92 -11.89 17.82 -20.80
C TYR A 92 -12.47 16.54 -21.42
N VAL A 93 -12.47 15.44 -20.68
CA VAL A 93 -12.72 14.09 -21.21
C VAL A 93 -14.11 13.56 -20.85
N ASN A 94 -14.75 14.09 -19.80
CA ASN A 94 -16.08 13.66 -19.33
C ASN A 94 -17.18 13.67 -20.42
N ASP A 95 -17.05 14.52 -21.45
CA ASP A 95 -18.06 14.65 -22.51
C ASP A 95 -17.86 13.68 -23.69
N TYR A 96 -16.75 12.91 -23.72
CA TYR A 96 -16.41 12.07 -24.89
C TYR A 96 -15.84 10.69 -24.50
N HIS A 97 -16.65 9.64 -24.65
CA HIS A 97 -16.32 8.27 -24.25
C HIS A 97 -14.99 7.72 -24.83
N THR A 98 -14.66 8.05 -26.07
CA THR A 98 -13.41 7.60 -26.72
C THR A 98 -12.16 8.21 -26.09
N PHE A 99 -12.24 9.48 -25.67
CA PHE A 99 -11.14 10.14 -24.96
C PHE A 99 -11.02 9.62 -23.52
N HIS A 100 -12.11 9.13 -22.91
CA HIS A 100 -12.09 8.54 -21.58
C HIS A 100 -11.17 7.32 -21.52
N LYS A 101 -11.27 6.43 -22.51
CA LYS A 101 -10.39 5.26 -22.58
C LYS A 101 -8.92 5.64 -22.78
N ALA A 102 -8.64 6.59 -23.68
CA ALA A 102 -7.27 7.08 -23.92
C ALA A 102 -6.65 7.70 -22.66
N PHE A 103 -7.46 8.47 -21.93
CA PHE A 103 -7.09 9.09 -20.67
C PHE A 103 -6.80 8.04 -19.59
N GLU A 104 -7.67 7.06 -19.42
CA GLU A 104 -7.47 5.96 -18.47
C GLU A 104 -6.18 5.17 -18.76
N GLU A 105 -5.94 4.81 -20.03
CA GLU A 105 -4.74 4.09 -20.45
C GLU A 105 -3.46 4.92 -20.21
N ALA A 106 -3.51 6.23 -20.48
CA ALA A 106 -2.39 7.14 -20.22
C ALA A 106 -2.10 7.23 -18.71
N PHE A 107 -3.13 7.37 -17.87
CA PHE A 107 -2.98 7.40 -16.42
C PHE A 107 -2.54 6.06 -15.84
N GLU A 108 -2.97 4.93 -16.40
CA GLU A 108 -2.48 3.61 -16.02
C GLU A 108 -0.99 3.46 -16.32
N VAL A 109 -0.53 3.91 -17.50
CA VAL A 109 0.91 3.90 -17.81
C VAL A 109 1.69 4.83 -16.89
N PHE A 110 1.17 6.03 -16.64
CA PHE A 110 1.80 7.03 -15.77
C PHE A 110 1.91 6.57 -14.32
N CYS A 111 0.80 6.15 -13.70
CA CYS A 111 0.74 5.76 -12.30
C CYS A 111 1.57 4.50 -11.98
N ASN A 112 1.92 3.69 -12.98
CA ASN A 112 2.72 2.48 -12.79
C ASN A 112 4.22 2.67 -13.10
N LYS A 113 4.69 3.90 -13.37
CA LYS A 113 6.13 4.21 -13.46
C LYS A 113 6.70 4.57 -12.08
N GLY A 114 7.95 4.18 -11.85
CA GLY A 114 8.69 4.57 -10.65
C GLY A 114 9.12 6.04 -10.70
N VAL A 115 9.03 6.73 -9.56
CA VAL A 115 9.37 8.15 -9.41
C VAL A 115 10.39 8.29 -8.29
N ALA A 116 11.59 8.78 -8.61
CA ALA A 116 12.69 8.95 -7.66
C ALA A 116 13.01 7.69 -6.80
N GLY A 117 12.81 6.48 -7.37
CA GLY A 117 13.00 5.21 -6.66
C GLY A 117 11.84 4.78 -5.76
N SER A 118 10.71 5.49 -5.78
CA SER A 118 9.45 5.14 -5.10
C SER A 118 8.38 4.75 -6.11
N SER A 119 7.47 3.86 -5.70
CA SER A 119 6.29 3.53 -6.50
C SER A 119 5.16 4.52 -6.19
N SER A 120 4.25 4.74 -7.13
CA SER A 120 3.05 5.55 -6.87
C SER A 120 2.21 5.00 -5.72
N ALA A 121 2.21 3.68 -5.52
CA ALA A 121 1.56 3.03 -4.38
C ALA A 121 2.13 3.51 -3.03
N GLU A 122 3.45 3.64 -2.92
CA GLU A 122 4.12 4.18 -1.74
C GLU A 122 3.83 5.68 -1.57
N LEU A 123 3.93 6.45 -2.65
CA LEU A 123 3.72 7.90 -2.64
C LEU A 123 2.30 8.27 -2.22
N LEU A 124 1.28 7.61 -2.78
CA LEU A 124 -0.12 7.83 -2.39
C LEU A 124 -0.36 7.44 -0.92
N ALA A 125 0.23 6.33 -0.46
CA ALA A 125 0.09 5.93 0.93
C ALA A 125 0.73 6.94 1.89
N THR A 126 1.89 7.51 1.54
CA THR A 126 2.53 8.57 2.32
C THR A 126 1.77 9.89 2.25
N PHE A 127 1.18 10.21 1.10
CA PHE A 127 0.31 11.36 0.92
C PHE A 127 -0.88 11.33 1.89
N CYS A 128 -1.65 10.24 1.90
CA CYS A 128 -2.75 10.08 2.84
C CYS A 128 -2.27 10.14 4.30
N ASP A 129 -1.12 9.54 4.62
CA ASP A 129 -0.59 9.52 5.97
C ASP A 129 -0.23 10.91 6.50
N ASN A 130 0.22 11.83 5.64
CA ASN A 130 0.55 13.19 6.06
C ASN A 130 -0.70 14.07 6.22
N ILE A 131 -1.72 13.89 5.38
CA ILE A 131 -3.01 14.59 5.51
C ILE A 131 -3.75 14.17 6.78
N LEU A 132 -3.70 12.88 7.14
CA LEU A 132 -4.46 12.33 8.28
C LEU A 132 -3.75 12.49 9.64
N LYS A 133 -2.53 13.03 9.69
CA LYS A 133 -1.78 13.24 10.94
C LYS A 133 -2.19 14.54 11.65
N LYS A 134 -2.24 14.51 12.99
CA LYS A 134 -2.43 15.68 13.88
C LYS A 134 -1.47 16.85 13.61
N CYS A 135 -0.28 16.55 13.09
CA CYS A 135 0.78 17.53 12.79
C CYS A 135 1.07 17.60 11.28
N GLY A 136 0.02 17.53 10.45
CA GLY A 136 0.12 17.79 9.02
C GLY A 136 0.62 19.22 8.75
N THR A 137 1.36 19.39 7.65
CA THR A 137 2.00 20.66 7.23
C THR A 137 1.01 21.77 6.90
N GLU A 138 -0.23 21.45 6.56
CA GLU A 138 -1.31 22.40 6.30
C GLU A 138 -2.59 21.94 7.01
N LYS A 139 -3.20 22.81 7.82
CA LYS A 139 -4.53 22.57 8.38
C LYS A 139 -5.57 22.79 7.28
N LEU A 140 -5.79 21.77 6.45
CA LEU A 140 -6.92 21.71 5.53
C LEU A 140 -8.23 21.66 6.33
N SER A 141 -9.34 22.14 5.74
CA SER A 141 -10.67 21.94 6.33
C SER A 141 -11.10 20.49 6.17
N ASP A 142 -12.06 20.04 6.98
CA ASP A 142 -12.57 18.67 6.93
C ASP A 142 -13.16 18.35 5.54
N GLU A 143 -13.82 19.31 4.90
CA GLU A 143 -14.35 19.17 3.54
C GLU A 143 -13.24 18.99 2.50
N ALA A 144 -12.16 19.79 2.61
CA ALA A 144 -11.02 19.69 1.71
C ALA A 144 -10.26 18.36 1.88
N ILE A 145 -10.17 17.85 3.12
CA ILE A 145 -9.61 16.53 3.41
C ILE A 145 -10.45 15.45 2.71
N GLU A 146 -11.77 15.46 2.91
CA GLU A 146 -12.67 14.46 2.35
C GLU A 146 -12.64 14.46 0.80
N GLU A 147 -12.62 15.65 0.18
CA GLU A 147 -12.46 15.79 -1.27
C GLU A 147 -11.11 15.23 -1.75
N THR A 148 -10.03 15.54 -1.02
CA THR A 148 -8.69 15.07 -1.38
C THR A 148 -8.59 13.54 -1.26
N LEU A 149 -9.17 12.94 -0.22
CA LEU A 149 -9.22 11.49 -0.04
C LEU A 149 -9.97 10.80 -1.17
N GLU A 150 -11.08 11.38 -1.63
CA GLU A 150 -11.83 10.89 -2.80
C GLU A 150 -10.95 10.87 -4.06
N LYS A 151 -10.19 11.96 -4.31
CA LYS A 151 -9.28 12.06 -5.46
C LYS A 151 -8.14 11.05 -5.39
N VAL A 152 -7.57 10.80 -4.21
CA VAL A 152 -6.54 9.76 -4.05
C VAL A 152 -7.10 8.36 -4.35
N VAL A 153 -8.32 8.07 -3.90
CA VAL A 153 -8.98 6.79 -4.14
C VAL A 153 -9.31 6.60 -5.62
N LYS A 154 -9.64 7.67 -6.36
CA LYS A 154 -9.75 7.63 -7.83
C LYS A 154 -8.41 7.34 -8.50
N LEU A 155 -7.32 7.97 -8.06
CA LEU A 155 -5.99 7.72 -8.62
C LEU A 155 -5.51 6.28 -8.36
N LEU A 156 -5.90 5.68 -7.24
CA LEU A 156 -5.58 4.28 -6.92
C LEU A 156 -6.16 3.29 -7.95
N ALA A 157 -7.24 3.66 -8.65
CA ALA A 157 -7.82 2.80 -9.69
C ALA A 157 -6.81 2.49 -10.82
N TYR A 158 -5.98 3.47 -11.18
CA TYR A 158 -4.94 3.36 -12.22
C TYR A 158 -3.67 2.61 -11.78
N ILE A 159 -3.54 2.31 -10.48
CA ILE A 159 -2.38 1.57 -9.97
C ILE A 159 -2.61 0.06 -10.16
N SER A 160 -1.63 -0.60 -10.75
CA SER A 160 -1.58 -2.05 -10.92
C SER A 160 -1.33 -2.75 -9.57
N ASP A 161 -0.29 -2.32 -8.84
CA ASP A 161 0.16 -2.94 -7.59
C ASP A 161 -0.60 -2.39 -6.36
N LYS A 162 -1.92 -2.62 -6.31
CA LYS A 162 -2.80 -2.16 -5.23
C LYS A 162 -2.48 -2.84 -3.88
N ASP A 163 -1.99 -4.07 -3.92
CA ASP A 163 -1.50 -4.80 -2.74
C ASP A 163 -0.32 -4.09 -2.05
N LEU A 164 0.58 -3.50 -2.83
CA LEU A 164 1.71 -2.72 -2.32
C LEU A 164 1.22 -1.45 -1.62
N PHE A 165 0.24 -0.75 -2.20
CA PHE A 165 -0.41 0.39 -1.55
C PHE A 165 -1.06 -0.03 -0.24
N SER A 166 -1.83 -1.14 -0.27
CA SER A 166 -2.53 -1.67 0.91
C SER A 166 -1.56 -1.91 2.08
N GLU A 167 -0.40 -2.53 1.82
CA GLU A 167 0.57 -2.82 2.87
C GLU A 167 1.31 -1.58 3.39
N PHE A 168 1.71 -0.64 2.52
CA PHE A 168 2.25 0.64 2.97
C PHE A 168 1.25 1.46 3.79
N TYR A 169 0.00 1.52 3.31
CA TYR A 169 -1.07 2.25 3.97
C TYR A 169 -1.41 1.61 5.32
N ARG A 170 -1.59 0.28 5.38
CA ARG A 170 -1.87 -0.48 6.60
C ARG A 170 -0.82 -0.24 7.67
N LYS A 171 0.45 -0.19 7.27
CA LYS A 171 1.56 0.09 8.18
C LYS A 171 1.55 1.53 8.72
N LYS A 172 1.25 2.50 7.87
CA LYS A 172 1.11 3.90 8.25
C LYS A 172 -0.10 4.12 9.17
N LEU A 173 -1.24 3.53 8.83
CA LEU A 173 -2.44 3.49 9.67
C LEU A 173 -2.12 2.90 11.06
N ALA A 174 -1.41 1.77 11.12
CA ALA A 174 -1.05 1.15 12.40
C ALA A 174 -0.27 2.10 13.32
N ARG A 175 0.67 2.87 12.76
CA ARG A 175 1.43 3.87 13.52
C ARG A 175 0.55 5.02 13.99
N ARG A 176 -0.36 5.52 13.14
CA ARG A 176 -1.26 6.61 13.53
C ARG A 176 -2.21 6.20 14.65
N LEU A 177 -2.77 5.00 14.54
CA LEU A 177 -3.68 4.39 15.50
C LEU A 177 -3.00 4.11 16.86
N LEU A 178 -1.80 3.52 16.89
CA LEU A 178 -1.14 3.14 18.14
C LEU A 178 -0.43 4.29 18.86
N LEU A 179 -0.01 5.32 18.12
CA LEU A 179 0.70 6.46 18.68
C LEU A 179 -0.19 7.69 18.86
N ASP A 180 -1.52 7.52 18.71
CA ASP A 180 -2.53 8.58 18.79
C ASP A 180 -2.15 9.82 17.94
N MET A 181 -1.72 9.56 16.70
CA MET A 181 -1.29 10.59 15.76
C MET A 181 -2.38 10.95 14.74
N SER A 182 -3.53 10.26 14.74
CA SER A 182 -4.66 10.54 13.83
C SER A 182 -5.36 11.84 14.20
N ALA A 183 -5.58 12.72 13.23
CA ALA A 183 -6.24 14.01 13.46
C ALA A 183 -7.74 13.85 13.80
N ASN A 184 -8.42 12.95 13.10
CA ASN A 184 -9.85 12.69 13.23
C ASN A 184 -10.15 11.22 12.93
N ASP A 185 -10.76 10.51 13.89
CA ASP A 185 -11.14 9.09 13.78
C ASP A 185 -12.20 8.87 12.67
N ASP A 186 -13.03 9.86 12.37
CA ASP A 186 -14.05 9.77 11.31
C ASP A 186 -13.42 9.81 9.91
N HIS A 187 -12.36 10.60 9.71
CA HIS A 187 -11.61 10.58 8.44
C HIS A 187 -10.91 9.24 8.21
N GLU A 188 -10.38 8.62 9.27
CA GLU A 188 -9.77 7.27 9.17
C GLU A 188 -10.81 6.21 8.77
N ARG A 189 -12.06 6.35 9.23
CA ARG A 189 -13.16 5.48 8.81
C ARG A 189 -13.63 5.79 7.38
N SER A 190 -13.73 7.08 7.04
CA SER A 190 -14.16 7.54 5.72
C SER A 190 -13.27 6.98 4.60
N ILE A 191 -11.94 7.13 4.73
CA ILE A 191 -11.03 6.62 3.70
C ILE A 191 -11.12 5.09 3.54
N LEU A 192 -11.29 4.32 4.63
CA LEU A 192 -11.49 2.88 4.52
C LEU A 192 -12.79 2.53 3.79
N MET A 193 -13.87 3.29 4.01
CA MET A 193 -15.12 3.09 3.29
C MET A 193 -14.96 3.37 1.78
N LYS A 194 -14.23 4.44 1.42
CA LYS A 194 -13.92 4.74 0.00
C LYS A 194 -13.05 3.66 -0.64
N LEU A 195 -12.01 3.20 0.06
CA LEU A 195 -11.16 2.10 -0.40
C LEU A 195 -11.95 0.80 -0.57
N LYS A 196 -12.89 0.53 0.33
CA LYS A 196 -13.77 -0.65 0.25
C LYS A 196 -14.68 -0.60 -0.97
N HIS A 197 -15.19 0.59 -1.30
CA HIS A 197 -16.03 0.78 -2.48
C HIS A 197 -15.25 0.51 -3.78
N GLN A 198 -14.03 1.04 -3.91
CA GLN A 198 -13.21 0.86 -5.12
C GLN A 198 -12.55 -0.52 -5.22
N CYS A 199 -11.98 -1.02 -4.12
CA CYS A 199 -11.12 -2.22 -4.13
C CYS A 199 -11.79 -3.47 -3.53
N GLY A 200 -13.00 -3.33 -2.96
CA GLY A 200 -13.76 -4.41 -2.36
C GLY A 200 -13.40 -4.71 -0.90
N GLY A 201 -14.28 -5.43 -0.20
CA GLY A 201 -14.15 -5.69 1.24
C GLY A 201 -12.95 -6.55 1.66
N GLN A 202 -12.41 -7.40 0.77
CA GLN A 202 -11.20 -8.16 1.08
C GLN A 202 -9.97 -7.25 1.22
N PHE A 203 -9.92 -6.17 0.44
CA PHE A 203 -8.84 -5.20 0.46
C PHE A 203 -8.72 -4.47 1.80
N THR A 204 -9.87 -4.09 2.38
CA THR A 204 -9.93 -3.29 3.61
C THR A 204 -10.05 -4.11 4.89
N SER A 205 -10.39 -5.40 4.80
CA SER A 205 -10.73 -6.23 5.95
C SER A 205 -9.70 -6.20 7.09
N LYS A 206 -8.39 -6.20 6.79
CA LYS A 206 -7.34 -6.13 7.82
C LYS A 206 -7.34 -4.76 8.52
N MET A 207 -7.47 -3.69 7.76
CA MET A 207 -7.46 -2.31 8.27
C MET A 207 -8.73 -1.99 9.07
N GLU A 208 -9.90 -2.45 8.62
CA GLU A 208 -11.15 -2.37 9.36
C GLU A 208 -11.04 -3.10 10.72
N GLY A 209 -10.44 -4.30 10.70
CA GLY A 209 -10.15 -5.07 11.92
C GLY A 209 -9.26 -4.32 12.91
N MET A 210 -8.28 -3.53 12.44
CA MET A 210 -7.44 -2.70 13.31
C MET A 210 -8.23 -1.62 14.05
N ILE A 211 -9.20 -0.97 13.38
CA ILE A 211 -10.08 0.03 14.01
C ILE A 211 -10.98 -0.64 15.05
N THR A 212 -11.52 -1.82 14.73
CA THR A 212 -12.34 -2.59 15.69
C THR A 212 -11.52 -3.01 16.91
N ASP A 213 -10.30 -3.50 16.73
CA ASP A 213 -9.41 -3.88 17.82
C ASP A 213 -9.14 -2.71 18.79
N LEU A 214 -8.94 -1.49 18.27
CA LEU A 214 -8.75 -0.32 19.14
C LEU A 214 -10.00 0.06 19.94
N THR A 215 -11.19 -0.14 19.37
CA THR A 215 -12.45 0.11 20.07
C THR A 215 -12.60 -0.89 21.22
N LEU A 216 -12.33 -2.18 20.95
CA LEU A 216 -12.33 -3.24 21.96
C LEU A 216 -11.21 -3.07 23.01
N ALA A 217 -10.07 -2.50 22.62
CA ALA A 217 -8.96 -2.25 23.54
C ALA A 217 -9.35 -1.23 24.62
N ARG A 218 -10.13 -0.19 24.29
CA ARG A 218 -10.63 0.80 25.26
C ARG A 218 -11.53 0.13 26.30
N GLU A 219 -12.49 -0.68 25.86
CA GLU A 219 -13.38 -1.45 26.76
C GLU A 219 -12.59 -2.43 27.64
N ASN A 220 -11.60 -3.11 27.06
CA ASN A 220 -10.77 -4.05 27.80
C ASN A 220 -9.88 -3.37 28.84
N GLN A 221 -9.39 -2.16 28.54
CA GLN A 221 -8.62 -1.33 29.46
C GLN A 221 -9.48 -0.91 30.66
N THR A 222 -10.72 -0.44 30.44
CA THR A 222 -11.65 -0.11 31.54
C THR A 222 -11.91 -1.32 32.44
N SER A 223 -12.15 -2.51 31.86
CA SER A 223 -12.29 -3.73 32.66
C SER A 223 -11.03 -4.12 33.44
N PHE A 224 -9.84 -3.79 32.91
CA PHE A 224 -8.59 -4.06 33.60
C PHE A 224 -8.41 -3.13 34.81
N GLU A 225 -8.76 -1.85 34.66
CA GLU A 225 -8.77 -0.88 35.75
C GLU A 225 -9.74 -1.29 36.87
N GLU A 226 -10.94 -1.73 36.52
CA GLU A 226 -11.91 -2.30 37.49
C GLU A 226 -11.35 -3.54 38.20
N TYR A 227 -10.66 -4.42 37.47
CA TYR A 227 -10.01 -5.59 38.05
C TYR A 227 -8.93 -5.19 39.06
N LEU A 228 -8.11 -4.16 38.77
CA LEU A 228 -7.09 -3.66 39.69
C LEU A 228 -7.68 -3.05 40.95
N VAL A 229 -8.79 -2.32 40.83
CA VAL A 229 -9.51 -1.75 41.99
C VAL A 229 -10.06 -2.86 42.90
N ASN A 230 -10.63 -3.91 42.30
CA ASN A 230 -11.22 -5.03 43.04
C ASN A 230 -10.18 -6.00 43.63
N ASN A 231 -8.94 -5.97 43.13
CA ASN A 231 -7.87 -6.87 43.54
C ASN A 231 -6.64 -6.08 43.99
N SER A 232 -6.65 -5.58 45.23
CA SER A 232 -5.56 -4.78 45.79
C SER A 232 -4.18 -5.46 45.70
N HIS A 233 -4.12 -6.79 45.84
CA HIS A 233 -2.88 -7.57 45.70
C HIS A 233 -2.33 -7.64 44.26
N ALA A 234 -3.15 -7.32 43.26
CA ALA A 234 -2.76 -7.33 41.85
C ALA A 234 -2.17 -5.98 41.37
N ASN A 235 -2.02 -4.98 42.24
CA ASN A 235 -1.48 -3.69 41.85
C ASN A 235 0.02 -3.79 41.46
N PRO A 236 0.40 -3.50 40.20
CA PRO A 236 1.80 -3.54 39.77
C PRO A 236 2.66 -2.45 40.44
N GLY A 237 2.06 -1.35 40.92
CA GLY A 237 2.76 -0.19 41.48
C GLY A 237 3.18 0.84 40.43
N ILE A 238 2.80 0.62 39.17
CA ILE A 238 3.06 1.50 38.02
C ILE A 238 1.75 1.59 37.22
N ASP A 239 1.46 2.76 36.67
CA ASP A 239 0.32 2.91 35.76
C ASP A 239 0.55 2.09 34.47
N LEU A 240 -0.42 1.26 34.11
CA LEU A 240 -0.30 0.29 33.03
C LEU A 240 -1.51 0.35 32.10
N THR A 241 -1.26 0.80 30.88
CA THR A 241 -2.21 0.72 29.77
C THR A 241 -1.78 -0.38 28.79
N VAL A 242 -2.69 -1.29 28.44
CA VAL A 242 -2.39 -2.40 27.53
C VAL A 242 -3.40 -2.46 26.39
N THR A 243 -2.90 -2.34 25.16
CA THR A 243 -3.71 -2.49 23.95
C THR A 243 -3.55 -3.90 23.39
N VAL A 244 -4.63 -4.68 23.39
CA VAL A 244 -4.62 -6.06 22.85
C VAL A 244 -5.01 -6.02 21.38
N LEU A 245 -4.15 -6.60 20.52
CA LEU A 245 -4.26 -6.54 19.07
C LEU A 245 -4.43 -7.95 18.48
N THR A 246 -5.30 -8.09 17.48
CA THR A 246 -5.55 -9.38 16.81
C THR A 246 -4.45 -9.67 15.77
N THR A 247 -3.73 -10.77 15.98
CA THR A 247 -2.70 -11.22 15.02
C THR A 247 -3.30 -11.47 13.63
N GLY A 248 -2.70 -10.87 12.60
CA GLY A 248 -3.13 -11.00 11.20
C GLY A 248 -3.84 -9.76 10.63
N PHE A 249 -4.41 -8.89 11.49
CA PHE A 249 -4.89 -7.57 11.07
C PHE A 249 -3.75 -6.55 11.04
N TRP A 250 -2.93 -6.57 12.08
CA TRP A 250 -1.82 -5.64 12.28
C TRP A 250 -0.57 -6.05 11.50
N PRO A 251 0.33 -5.10 11.17
CA PRO A 251 1.62 -5.40 10.56
C PRO A 251 2.42 -6.41 11.39
N SER A 252 3.29 -7.16 10.72
CA SER A 252 4.17 -8.10 11.42
C SER A 252 5.28 -7.36 12.13
N TYR A 253 5.26 -7.42 13.47
CA TYR A 253 6.28 -6.84 14.32
C TYR A 253 7.25 -7.93 14.79
N LYS A 254 8.55 -7.65 14.73
CA LYS A 254 9.56 -8.54 15.29
C LYS A 254 9.43 -8.51 16.82
N SER A 255 9.19 -9.67 17.43
CA SER A 255 9.28 -9.87 18.87
C SER A 255 10.62 -10.51 19.21
N PHE A 256 11.24 -10.05 20.29
CA PHE A 256 12.44 -10.64 20.87
C PHE A 256 12.17 -10.99 22.33
N ASP A 257 12.89 -11.98 22.84
CA ASP A 257 12.92 -12.30 24.25
C ASP A 257 13.78 -11.26 24.98
N LEU A 258 13.22 -10.06 25.15
CA LEU A 258 13.81 -8.98 25.93
C LEU A 258 13.85 -9.39 27.40
N ASN A 259 15.03 -9.30 28.01
CA ASN A 259 15.17 -9.39 29.46
C ASN A 259 14.58 -8.13 30.09
N LEU A 260 13.32 -8.23 30.49
CA LEU A 260 12.60 -7.10 31.08
C LEU A 260 13.10 -6.78 32.50
N PRO A 261 13.20 -5.49 32.85
CA PRO A 261 13.35 -5.05 34.23
C PRO A 261 12.26 -5.64 35.14
N PRO A 262 12.57 -5.95 36.41
CA PRO A 262 11.64 -6.59 37.35
C PRO A 262 10.29 -5.88 37.46
N GLU A 263 10.29 -4.55 37.39
CA GLU A 263 9.11 -3.70 37.43
C GLU A 263 8.15 -4.01 36.27
N LEU A 264 8.68 -4.17 35.06
CA LEU A 264 7.89 -4.47 33.87
C LEU A 264 7.45 -5.93 33.82
N VAL A 265 8.24 -6.85 34.36
CA VAL A 265 7.85 -8.27 34.52
C VAL A 265 6.60 -8.39 35.37
N LYS A 266 6.51 -7.63 36.46
CA LYS A 266 5.32 -7.59 37.32
C LYS A 266 4.08 -7.10 36.56
N CYS A 267 4.20 -6.03 35.77
CA CYS A 267 3.12 -5.54 34.90
C CYS A 267 2.61 -6.61 33.93
N VAL A 268 3.53 -7.30 33.25
CA VAL A 268 3.19 -8.38 32.30
C VAL A 268 2.46 -9.53 32.99
N LYS A 269 2.89 -9.90 34.20
CA LYS A 269 2.28 -10.98 34.99
C LYS A 269 0.84 -10.62 35.40
N VAL A 270 0.64 -9.44 35.98
CA VAL A 270 -0.68 -8.97 36.43
C VAL A 270 -1.67 -8.93 35.28
N PHE A 271 -1.28 -8.36 34.13
CA PHE A 271 -2.17 -8.29 32.97
C PHE A 271 -2.48 -9.68 32.40
N ARG A 272 -1.51 -10.61 32.42
CA ARG A 272 -1.72 -11.99 31.98
C ARG A 272 -2.77 -12.70 32.83
N GLU A 273 -2.69 -12.57 34.15
CA GLU A 273 -3.66 -13.16 35.09
C GLU A 273 -5.06 -12.62 34.82
N PHE A 274 -5.20 -11.29 34.69
CA PHE A 274 -6.46 -10.66 34.28
C PHE A 274 -7.00 -11.21 32.95
N TYR A 275 -6.17 -11.25 31.89
CA TYR A 275 -6.64 -11.62 30.56
C TYR A 275 -7.05 -13.11 30.48
N GLN A 276 -6.42 -13.98 31.27
CA GLN A 276 -6.79 -15.39 31.38
C GLN A 276 -8.17 -15.59 32.01
N THR A 277 -8.65 -14.67 32.85
CA THR A 277 -10.03 -14.71 33.38
C THR A 277 -11.06 -14.50 32.27
N LYS A 278 -10.74 -13.67 31.26
CA LYS A 278 -11.63 -13.39 30.12
C LYS A 278 -11.57 -14.45 29.03
N THR A 279 -10.39 -14.95 28.69
CA THR A 279 -10.23 -15.92 27.60
C THR A 279 -9.26 -17.04 27.95
N LYS A 280 -9.75 -18.29 27.99
CA LYS A 280 -8.94 -19.47 28.33
C LYS A 280 -8.22 -20.12 27.14
N HIS A 281 -8.55 -19.73 25.91
CA HIS A 281 -8.05 -20.36 24.68
C HIS A 281 -7.13 -19.46 23.84
N ARG A 282 -6.78 -18.27 24.32
CA ARG A 282 -5.92 -17.32 23.60
C ARG A 282 -4.55 -17.22 24.24
N LYS A 283 -3.51 -17.09 23.41
CA LYS A 283 -2.13 -16.84 23.85
C LYS A 283 -1.75 -15.41 23.51
N LEU A 284 -1.27 -14.66 24.50
CA LEU A 284 -0.74 -13.31 24.30
C LEU A 284 0.75 -13.36 23.94
N THR A 285 1.16 -12.49 23.02
CA THR A 285 2.57 -12.23 22.69
C THR A 285 2.81 -10.73 22.84
N TRP A 286 3.81 -10.35 23.62
CA TRP A 286 4.13 -8.94 23.88
C TRP A 286 5.03 -8.37 22.79
N ILE A 287 4.71 -7.17 22.30
CA ILE A 287 5.46 -6.47 21.26
C ILE A 287 6.09 -5.21 21.86
N TYR A 288 7.26 -5.37 22.49
CA TYR A 288 7.94 -4.27 23.20
C TYR A 288 8.42 -3.15 22.27
N SER A 289 8.58 -3.41 20.97
CA SER A 289 8.98 -2.39 19.99
C SER A 289 7.97 -1.25 19.81
N LEU A 290 6.71 -1.46 20.21
CA LEU A 290 5.64 -0.48 20.11
C LEU A 290 5.34 0.20 21.45
N GLY A 291 5.92 -0.29 22.54
CA GLY A 291 5.66 0.21 23.88
C GLY A 291 6.33 1.54 24.16
N THR A 292 5.66 2.36 24.96
CA THR A 292 6.17 3.64 25.47
C THR A 292 6.13 3.64 26.98
N CYS A 293 7.12 4.24 27.61
CA CYS A 293 7.26 4.36 29.05
C CYS A 293 7.57 5.80 29.43
N ASN A 294 7.00 6.27 30.55
CA ASN A 294 7.36 7.54 31.15
C ASN A 294 8.22 7.23 32.38
N ILE A 295 9.47 7.71 32.38
CA ILE A 295 10.44 7.48 33.46
C ILE A 295 10.77 8.81 34.13
N SER A 296 10.87 8.80 35.46
CA SER A 296 11.36 9.94 36.22
C SER A 296 12.88 9.85 36.40
N GLY A 297 13.62 10.67 35.65
CA GLY A 297 15.07 10.80 35.76
C GLY A 297 15.46 11.83 36.81
N LYS A 298 16.20 11.41 37.85
CA LYS A 298 16.72 12.29 38.90
C LYS A 298 18.11 12.80 38.49
N PHE A 299 18.15 13.98 37.87
CA PHE A 299 19.40 14.67 37.54
C PHE A 299 19.75 15.68 38.64
N GLU A 300 21.03 16.01 38.80
CA GLU A 300 21.52 16.99 39.78
C GLU A 300 20.80 18.35 39.66
N PRO A 301 20.59 18.91 38.45
CA PRO A 301 19.95 20.23 38.34
C PRO A 301 18.45 20.20 38.61
N LYS A 302 17.76 19.12 38.21
CA LYS A 302 16.31 18.92 38.41
C LYS A 302 15.87 17.51 38.01
N THR A 303 14.79 17.04 38.62
CA THR A 303 14.07 15.85 38.15
C THR A 303 13.33 16.13 36.84
N MET A 304 13.41 15.21 35.87
CA MET A 304 12.73 15.31 34.57
C MET A 304 11.96 14.04 34.24
N GLU A 305 10.88 14.19 33.50
CA GLU A 305 10.10 13.10 32.95
C GLU A 305 10.57 12.79 31.52
N LEU A 306 11.02 11.56 31.30
CA LEU A 306 11.49 11.05 30.02
C LEU A 306 10.42 10.16 29.41
N ILE A 307 9.93 10.52 28.22
CA ILE A 307 9.06 9.66 27.41
C ILE A 307 9.95 8.90 26.44
N VAL A 308 10.07 7.59 26.66
CA VAL A 308 10.99 6.69 25.96
C VAL A 308 10.26 5.44 25.47
N THR A 309 10.84 4.72 24.53
CA THR A 309 10.37 3.38 24.16
C THR A 309 10.67 2.36 25.26
N THR A 310 9.98 1.22 25.26
CA THR A 310 10.25 0.14 26.24
C THR A 310 11.70 -0.35 26.21
N TYR A 311 12.35 -0.36 25.03
CA TYR A 311 13.76 -0.74 24.93
C TYR A 311 14.70 0.31 25.54
N GLN A 312 14.48 1.60 25.25
CA GLN A 312 15.22 2.69 25.88
C GLN A 312 15.01 2.70 27.39
N ALA A 313 13.78 2.47 27.85
CA ALA A 313 13.45 2.32 29.27
C ALA A 313 14.24 1.20 29.94
N SER A 314 14.24 0.02 29.31
CA SER A 314 14.96 -1.15 29.83
C SER A 314 16.46 -0.88 29.93
N ALA A 315 17.05 -0.23 28.92
CA ALA A 315 18.46 0.17 28.94
C ALA A 315 18.78 1.20 30.04
N LEU A 316 17.93 2.22 30.23
CA LEU A 316 18.14 3.24 31.26
C LEU A 316 18.02 2.68 32.69
N LEU A 317 17.14 1.71 32.91
CA LEU A 317 16.93 1.11 34.23
C LEU A 317 18.15 0.30 34.71
N LEU A 318 19.00 -0.21 33.81
CA LEU A 318 20.26 -0.87 34.20
C LEU A 318 21.18 0.05 35.00
N PHE A 319 21.18 1.36 34.67
CA PHE A 319 22.02 2.35 35.33
C PHE A 319 21.58 2.70 36.75
N ASN A 320 20.45 2.18 37.25
CA ASN A 320 20.11 2.29 38.66
C ASN A 320 20.96 1.36 39.54
N SER A 321 21.57 0.32 38.97
CA SER A 321 22.41 -0.65 39.69
C SER A 321 23.90 -0.51 39.35
N SER A 322 24.25 0.29 38.34
CA SER A 322 25.64 0.44 37.87
C SER A 322 25.83 1.82 37.24
N ASP A 323 26.85 2.55 37.69
CA ASP A 323 27.13 3.91 37.17
C ASP A 323 27.71 3.89 35.75
N ARG A 324 28.38 2.78 35.39
CA ARG A 324 29.08 2.59 34.11
C ARG A 324 28.85 1.18 33.59
N LEU A 325 28.50 1.06 32.30
CA LEU A 325 28.30 -0.22 31.62
C LEU A 325 28.98 -0.20 30.25
N SER A 326 29.54 -1.34 29.83
CA SER A 326 30.07 -1.50 28.46
C SER A 326 28.94 -1.82 27.48
N TYR A 327 29.19 -1.62 26.19
CA TYR A 327 28.27 -2.04 25.12
C TYR A 327 27.89 -3.53 25.25
N SER A 328 28.88 -4.41 25.50
CA SER A 328 28.66 -5.85 25.61
C SER A 328 27.82 -6.24 26.82
N ASP A 329 27.98 -5.52 27.95
CA ASP A 329 27.18 -5.78 29.15
C ASP A 329 25.72 -5.43 28.88
N ILE A 330 25.45 -4.26 28.32
CA ILE A 330 24.08 -3.81 27.99
C ILE A 330 23.43 -4.76 26.97
N MET A 331 24.17 -5.19 25.95
CA MET A 331 23.67 -6.14 24.95
C MET A 331 23.27 -7.48 25.58
N THR A 332 24.11 -8.00 26.47
CA THR A 332 23.90 -9.28 27.15
C THR A 332 22.74 -9.18 28.15
N GLU A 333 22.72 -8.12 28.95
CA GLU A 333 21.68 -7.91 29.96
C GLU A 333 20.31 -7.73 29.33
N LEU A 334 20.19 -7.04 28.18
CA LEU A 334 18.92 -6.85 27.49
C LEU A 334 18.54 -8.00 26.55
N ASN A 335 19.50 -8.84 26.13
CA ASN A 335 19.31 -9.89 25.13
C ASN A 335 18.75 -9.35 23.79
N LEU A 336 19.37 -8.30 23.26
CA LEU A 336 18.99 -7.67 22.00
C LEU A 336 20.07 -7.84 20.93
N THR A 337 19.66 -7.74 19.67
CA THR A 337 20.59 -7.77 18.52
C THR A 337 21.28 -6.42 18.32
N ASP A 338 22.44 -6.47 17.66
CA ASP A 338 23.34 -5.32 17.48
C ASP A 338 22.65 -4.08 16.89
N ASP A 339 21.81 -4.28 15.86
CA ASP A 339 21.06 -3.21 15.18
C ASP A 339 20.15 -2.42 16.15
N TYR A 340 19.51 -3.11 17.10
CA TYR A 340 18.64 -2.48 18.09
C TYR A 340 19.45 -1.75 19.15
N ILE A 341 20.51 -2.38 19.68
CA ILE A 341 21.35 -1.78 20.73
C ILE A 341 22.02 -0.51 20.23
N VAL A 342 22.65 -0.54 19.04
CA VAL A 342 23.26 0.63 18.41
C VAL A 342 22.26 1.78 18.31
N ARG A 343 21.03 1.50 17.86
CA ARG A 343 19.99 2.51 17.69
C ARG A 343 19.49 3.08 19.02
N ILE A 344 19.33 2.25 20.04
CA ILE A 344 18.93 2.65 21.40
C ILE A 344 20.01 3.52 22.01
N LEU A 345 21.26 3.05 22.05
CA LEU A 345 22.37 3.78 22.66
C LEU A 345 22.65 5.09 21.92
N HIS A 346 22.64 5.09 20.58
CA HIS A 346 22.78 6.31 19.80
C HIS A 346 21.72 7.37 20.19
N SER A 347 20.47 6.95 20.40
CA SER A 347 19.38 7.86 20.80
C SER A 347 19.57 8.46 22.20
N LEU A 348 20.25 7.75 23.10
CA LEU A 348 20.45 8.13 24.50
C LEU A 348 21.78 8.87 24.75
N SER A 349 22.79 8.70 23.89
CA SER A 349 24.14 9.24 24.11
C SER A 349 24.67 10.18 23.02
N CYS A 350 24.31 9.96 21.76
CA CYS A 350 24.90 10.67 20.62
C CYS A 350 23.96 11.74 20.05
N ALA A 351 22.65 11.50 20.15
CA ALA A 351 21.62 12.38 19.62
C ALA A 351 21.46 13.68 20.45
N LYS A 352 20.35 14.39 20.24
CA LYS A 352 20.04 15.66 20.92
C LYS A 352 20.04 15.53 22.45
N TYR A 353 19.48 14.46 22.99
CA TYR A 353 19.30 14.26 24.42
C TYR A 353 20.36 13.29 24.94
N LYS A 354 21.47 13.82 25.45
CA LYS A 354 22.60 13.05 25.98
C LYS A 354 22.36 12.65 27.44
N ILE A 355 21.39 11.75 27.63
CA ILE A 355 21.06 11.17 28.93
C ILE A 355 22.21 10.28 29.43
N LEU A 356 22.90 9.63 28.50
CA LEU A 356 24.11 8.86 28.76
C LEU A 356 25.33 9.59 28.18
N THR A 357 26.44 9.56 28.90
CA THR A 357 27.76 9.98 28.42
C THR A 357 28.45 8.77 27.79
N LYS A 358 28.95 8.93 26.56
CA LYS A 358 29.69 7.87 25.84
C LYS A 358 31.19 8.12 25.90
N VAL A 359 31.96 7.06 26.15
CA VAL A 359 33.42 7.06 26.11
C VAL A 359 33.90 5.97 25.14
N PRO A 360 34.63 6.31 24.06
CA PRO A 360 35.01 7.66 23.61
C PRO A 360 33.82 8.48 23.07
N ASN A 361 33.89 9.80 23.19
CA ASN A 361 32.85 10.74 22.74
C ASN A 361 32.88 10.91 21.20
N THR A 362 32.36 9.94 20.48
CA THR A 362 32.18 9.97 19.02
C THR A 362 30.69 9.97 18.65
N LYS A 363 30.37 10.28 17.39
CA LYS A 363 28.98 10.31 16.89
C LYS A 363 28.41 8.93 16.58
N THR A 364 29.23 7.88 16.57
CA THR A 364 28.84 6.50 16.24
C THR A 364 28.94 5.61 17.48
N ILE A 365 28.17 4.52 17.49
CA ILE A 365 28.26 3.49 18.53
C ILE A 365 29.17 2.37 18.03
N SER A 366 30.08 1.92 18.89
CA SER A 366 31.01 0.83 18.65
C SER A 366 30.95 -0.20 19.78
N PRO A 367 31.25 -1.49 19.52
CA PRO A 367 31.20 -2.54 20.56
C PRO A 367 32.18 -2.36 21.71
N THR A 368 33.18 -1.49 21.57
CA THR A 368 34.18 -1.18 22.61
C THR A 368 33.81 0.04 23.46
N ASP A 369 32.64 0.64 23.21
CA ASP A 369 32.21 1.86 23.90
C ASP A 369 31.72 1.56 25.33
N TYR A 370 31.91 2.55 26.20
CA TYR A 370 31.35 2.58 27.55
C TYR A 370 30.35 3.72 27.68
N PHE A 371 29.33 3.48 28.52
CA PHE A 371 28.24 4.40 28.76
C PHE A 371 28.12 4.65 30.27
N GLU A 372 27.86 5.90 30.63
CA GLU A 372 27.70 6.36 32.00
C GLU A 372 26.47 7.25 32.11
N PHE A 373 25.77 7.23 33.24
CA PHE A 373 24.64 8.14 33.45
C PHE A 373 25.12 9.60 33.55
N ASN A 374 24.55 10.49 32.73
CA ASN A 374 24.89 11.91 32.76
C ASN A 374 24.07 12.65 33.82
N SER A 375 24.54 12.63 35.08
CA SER A 375 23.88 13.30 36.21
C SER A 375 23.68 14.81 36.03
N LYS A 376 24.52 15.45 35.18
CA LYS A 376 24.52 16.90 34.91
C LYS A 376 23.63 17.31 33.75
N PHE A 377 22.96 16.35 33.09
CA PHE A 377 22.09 16.65 31.95
C PHE A 377 20.99 17.65 32.33
N THR A 378 20.73 18.63 31.45
CA THR A 378 19.63 19.56 31.60
C THR A 378 18.99 19.94 30.26
N ASP A 379 17.68 20.22 30.27
CA ASP A 379 16.91 20.73 29.14
C ASP A 379 15.98 21.86 29.62
N LYS A 380 15.49 22.72 28.71
CA LYS A 380 14.52 23.75 29.06
C LYS A 380 13.19 23.13 29.53
N MET A 381 12.74 22.06 28.87
CA MET A 381 11.51 21.35 29.21
C MET A 381 11.73 20.39 30.38
N ARG A 382 10.70 20.18 31.21
CA ARG A 382 10.72 19.18 32.29
C ARG A 382 10.25 17.80 31.84
N ARG A 383 9.51 17.75 30.73
CA ARG A 383 9.00 16.52 30.09
C ARG A 383 9.54 16.48 28.67
N ILE A 384 10.34 15.48 28.36
CA ILE A 384 10.99 15.34 27.04
C ILE A 384 10.71 13.98 26.44
N LYS A 385 10.41 13.94 25.14
CA LYS A 385 10.29 12.69 24.37
C LYS A 385 11.59 12.42 23.64
N ILE A 386 12.20 11.26 23.86
CA ILE A 386 13.46 10.88 23.22
C ILE A 386 13.13 10.04 21.97
N PRO A 387 13.26 10.59 20.76
CA PRO A 387 12.95 9.85 19.55
C PRO A 387 14.04 8.80 19.27
N LEU A 388 13.62 7.64 18.76
CA LEU A 388 14.54 6.72 18.10
C LEU A 388 14.88 7.25 16.70
N PRO A 389 16.11 7.03 16.20
CA PRO A 389 16.45 7.25 14.81
C PRO A 389 15.43 6.57 13.88
N PRO A 390 14.97 7.20 12.79
CA PRO A 390 14.04 6.58 11.86
C PRO A 390 14.70 5.36 11.20
N VAL A 391 13.89 4.34 10.86
CA VAL A 391 14.34 3.17 10.11
C VAL A 391 13.55 3.13 8.81
N ASP A 392 14.27 3.03 7.70
CA ASP A 392 13.67 2.79 6.41
C ASP A 392 13.27 1.32 6.31
N GLU A 393 11.97 1.06 6.37
CA GLU A 393 11.41 -0.28 6.29
C GLU A 393 10.81 -0.58 4.90
N LYS A 394 11.05 0.28 3.89
CA LYS A 394 10.53 0.15 2.53
C LYS A 394 10.90 -1.18 1.90
N LYS A 395 12.19 -1.54 1.94
CA LYS A 395 12.68 -2.81 1.38
C LYS A 395 11.97 -4.02 1.99
N LYS A 396 11.81 -4.01 3.31
CA LYS A 396 11.12 -5.08 4.02
C LYS A 396 9.64 -5.19 3.61
N VAL A 397 8.93 -4.07 3.47
CA VAL A 397 7.54 -4.08 3.01
C VAL A 397 7.43 -4.69 1.61
N ILE A 398 8.33 -4.32 0.70
CA ILE A 398 8.37 -4.87 -0.65
C ILE A 398 8.65 -6.37 -0.63
N GLU A 399 9.62 -6.83 0.18
CA GLU A 399 9.94 -8.25 0.33
C GLU A 399 8.76 -9.06 0.88
N ASP A 400 8.07 -8.54 1.90
CA ASP A 400 6.89 -9.16 2.51
C ASP A 400 5.74 -9.28 1.47
N VAL A 401 5.51 -8.23 0.67
CA VAL A 401 4.50 -8.25 -0.41
C VAL A 401 4.86 -9.26 -1.50
N VAL A 402 6.13 -9.33 -1.92
CA VAL A 402 6.58 -10.33 -2.91
C VAL A 402 6.38 -11.75 -2.39
N LEU A 403 6.61 -11.98 -1.10
CA LEU A 403 6.34 -13.28 -0.46
C LEU A 403 4.84 -13.59 -0.47
N ASP A 404 3.99 -12.63 -0.10
CA ASP A 404 2.52 -12.79 -0.09
C ASP A 404 1.96 -13.08 -1.49
N ARG A 405 2.49 -12.43 -2.53
CA ARG A 405 2.12 -12.70 -3.92
C ARG A 405 2.33 -14.16 -4.30
N ARG A 406 3.37 -14.83 -3.79
CA ARG A 406 3.62 -16.26 -4.07
C ARG A 406 2.49 -17.13 -3.53
N TYR A 407 2.05 -16.87 -2.29
CA TYR A 407 0.95 -17.61 -1.68
C TYR A 407 -0.39 -17.31 -2.37
N ASN A 408 -0.61 -16.07 -2.80
CA ASN A 408 -1.79 -15.67 -3.56
C ASN A 408 -1.85 -16.39 -4.92
N ILE A 409 -0.72 -16.53 -5.62
CA ILE A 409 -0.62 -17.27 -6.88
C ILE A 409 -0.99 -18.75 -6.66
N ASP A 410 -0.41 -19.40 -5.65
CA ASP A 410 -0.73 -20.80 -5.37
C ASP A 410 -2.21 -21.01 -5.01
N ALA A 411 -2.75 -20.14 -4.15
CA ALA A 411 -4.15 -20.22 -3.74
C ALA A 411 -5.11 -19.99 -4.92
N SER A 412 -4.73 -19.13 -5.87
CA SER A 412 -5.47 -18.91 -7.13
C SER A 412 -5.44 -20.18 -7.99
N MET A 413 -4.25 -20.74 -8.26
CA MET A 413 -4.09 -21.95 -9.07
C MET A 413 -4.84 -23.16 -8.50
N VAL A 414 -4.70 -23.40 -7.19
CA VAL A 414 -5.37 -24.53 -6.54
C VAL A 414 -6.89 -24.38 -6.60
N ARG A 415 -7.42 -23.16 -6.47
CA ARG A 415 -8.86 -22.89 -6.58
C ARG A 415 -9.39 -23.19 -7.98
N ILE A 416 -8.67 -22.71 -9.00
CA ILE A 416 -8.99 -22.97 -10.42
C ILE A 416 -8.96 -24.48 -10.70
N MET A 417 -7.85 -25.14 -10.37
CA MET A 417 -7.65 -26.56 -10.66
C MET A 417 -8.59 -27.47 -9.86
N LYS A 418 -8.95 -27.12 -8.62
CA LYS A 418 -9.95 -27.86 -7.83
C LYS A 418 -11.33 -27.82 -8.50
N SER A 419 -11.68 -26.72 -9.16
CA SER A 419 -12.94 -26.53 -9.88
C SER A 419 -12.93 -27.24 -11.24
N ARG A 420 -11.86 -27.05 -12.03
CA ARG A 420 -11.78 -27.55 -13.41
C ARG A 420 -11.36 -29.02 -13.49
N LYS A 421 -10.66 -29.54 -12.48
CA LYS A 421 -10.03 -30.88 -12.38
C LYS A 421 -8.92 -31.15 -13.40
N VAL A 422 -9.13 -30.74 -14.65
CA VAL A 422 -8.17 -30.85 -15.74
C VAL A 422 -8.19 -29.54 -16.51
N LEU A 423 -7.02 -28.97 -16.78
CA LEU A 423 -6.91 -27.70 -17.51
C LEU A 423 -5.59 -27.64 -18.30
N GLY A 424 -5.62 -27.00 -19.47
CA GLY A 424 -4.40 -26.76 -20.23
C GLY A 424 -3.46 -25.77 -19.51
N HIS A 425 -2.15 -25.96 -19.63
CA HIS A 425 -1.14 -25.11 -18.98
C HIS A 425 -1.34 -23.61 -19.30
N GLN A 426 -1.56 -23.27 -20.57
CA GLN A 426 -1.80 -21.88 -20.98
C GLN A 426 -3.11 -21.32 -20.43
N GLN A 427 -4.17 -22.14 -20.38
CA GLN A 427 -5.46 -21.74 -19.82
C GLN A 427 -5.35 -21.47 -18.32
N LEU A 428 -4.63 -22.33 -17.58
CA LEU A 428 -4.37 -22.11 -16.16
C LEU A 428 -3.60 -20.80 -15.92
N VAL A 429 -2.58 -20.52 -16.72
CA VAL A 429 -1.81 -19.28 -16.63
C VAL A 429 -2.72 -18.07 -16.87
N MET A 430 -3.56 -18.09 -17.92
CA MET A 430 -4.46 -16.97 -18.23
C MET A 430 -5.53 -16.76 -17.16
N GLU A 431 -6.22 -17.81 -16.71
CA GLU A 431 -7.23 -17.69 -15.63
C GLU A 431 -6.59 -17.18 -14.33
N CYS A 432 -5.35 -17.59 -14.03
CA CYS A 432 -4.62 -17.12 -12.86
C CYS A 432 -4.27 -15.62 -12.97
N VAL A 433 -3.83 -15.16 -14.14
CA VAL A 433 -3.54 -13.74 -14.40
C VAL A 433 -4.80 -12.89 -14.25
N GLU A 434 -5.91 -13.33 -14.84
CA GLU A 434 -7.19 -12.61 -14.76
C GLU A 434 -7.69 -12.50 -13.32
N GLN A 435 -7.62 -13.58 -12.55
CA GLN A 435 -8.07 -13.58 -11.15
C GLN A 435 -7.21 -12.66 -10.26
N LEU A 436 -5.89 -12.62 -10.47
CA LEU A 436 -4.95 -11.85 -9.66
C LEU A 436 -4.82 -10.38 -10.12
N GLY A 437 -5.10 -10.09 -11.39
CA GLY A 437 -4.95 -8.77 -12.01
C GLY A 437 -5.77 -7.66 -11.36
N ARG A 438 -6.80 -8.02 -10.56
CA ARG A 438 -7.56 -7.06 -9.75
C ARG A 438 -6.75 -6.44 -8.60
N MET A 439 -5.69 -7.13 -8.15
CA MET A 439 -4.90 -6.76 -6.97
C MET A 439 -3.47 -6.35 -7.29
N PHE A 440 -2.82 -7.07 -8.20
CA PHE A 440 -1.45 -6.79 -8.64
C PHE A 440 -1.22 -7.35 -10.03
N LYS A 441 -0.22 -6.84 -10.74
CA LYS A 441 0.19 -7.37 -12.04
C LYS A 441 1.07 -8.62 -11.85
N PRO A 442 0.59 -9.83 -12.16
CA PRO A 442 1.34 -11.05 -11.88
C PRO A 442 2.48 -11.22 -12.90
N ASP A 443 3.65 -11.64 -12.42
CA ASP A 443 4.74 -12.06 -13.31
C ASP A 443 4.47 -13.46 -13.86
N LEU A 444 4.42 -13.57 -15.20
CA LEU A 444 4.22 -14.84 -15.90
C LEU A 444 5.32 -15.87 -15.56
N LYS A 445 6.56 -15.42 -15.34
CA LYS A 445 7.65 -16.32 -14.94
C LYS A 445 7.42 -16.86 -13.54
N ALA A 446 7.00 -16.00 -12.60
CA ALA A 446 6.61 -16.42 -11.26
C ALA A 446 5.47 -17.45 -11.29
N ILE A 447 4.40 -17.20 -12.06
CA ILE A 447 3.28 -18.14 -12.24
C ILE A 447 3.78 -19.50 -12.75
N LYS A 448 4.55 -19.53 -13.84
CA LYS A 448 5.09 -20.79 -14.38
C LYS A 448 5.93 -21.54 -13.37
N LYS A 449 6.79 -20.84 -12.62
CA LYS A 449 7.59 -21.43 -11.54
C LYS A 449 6.70 -22.05 -10.46
N ARG A 450 5.62 -21.37 -10.05
CA ARG A 450 4.67 -21.90 -9.05
C ARG A 450 3.94 -23.14 -9.54
N ILE A 451 3.63 -23.25 -10.83
CA ILE A 451 3.07 -24.49 -11.41
C ILE A 451 4.04 -25.65 -11.21
N GLU A 452 5.32 -25.50 -11.54
CA GLU A 452 6.32 -26.56 -11.32
C GLU A 452 6.47 -26.90 -9.82
N ASP A 453 6.45 -25.90 -8.94
CA ASP A 453 6.50 -26.11 -7.49
C ASP A 453 5.27 -26.88 -6.98
N LEU A 454 4.08 -26.65 -7.56
CA LEU A 454 2.86 -27.39 -7.23
C LEU A 454 2.89 -28.83 -7.79
N ILE A 455 3.51 -29.05 -8.96
CA ILE A 455 3.72 -30.39 -9.51
C ILE A 455 4.68 -31.20 -8.65
N THR A 456 5.80 -30.59 -8.25
CA THR A 456 6.83 -31.23 -7.39
C THR A 456 6.27 -31.64 -6.02
N ARG A 457 5.19 -31.00 -5.58
CA ARG A 457 4.49 -31.30 -4.32
C ARG A 457 3.24 -32.16 -4.51
N ASP A 458 3.08 -32.76 -5.68
CA ASP A 458 1.98 -33.65 -6.06
C ASP A 458 0.58 -32.99 -5.97
N TYR A 459 0.50 -31.66 -6.04
CA TYR A 459 -0.79 -30.95 -6.11
C TYR A 459 -1.37 -30.92 -7.52
N LEU A 460 -0.47 -30.89 -8.52
CA LEU A 460 -0.80 -30.95 -9.94
C LEU A 460 -0.01 -32.09 -10.57
N GLU A 461 -0.59 -32.76 -11.53
CA GLU A 461 0.07 -33.80 -12.29
C GLU A 461 0.01 -33.44 -13.78
N ARG A 462 1.08 -33.73 -14.51
CA ARG A 462 1.04 -33.66 -15.98
C ARG A 462 0.46 -34.95 -16.50
N ASP A 463 -0.40 -34.83 -17.50
CA ASP A 463 -0.87 -35.98 -18.24
C ASP A 463 0.32 -36.70 -18.92
N LYS A 464 0.28 -38.03 -18.93
CA LYS A 464 1.37 -38.89 -19.43
C LYS A 464 1.59 -38.74 -20.93
N ASP A 465 0.51 -38.52 -21.68
CA ASP A 465 0.52 -38.45 -23.14
C ASP A 465 0.58 -37.00 -23.63
N LYS A 466 0.03 -36.05 -22.85
CA LYS A 466 -0.04 -34.62 -23.20
C LYS A 466 0.57 -33.73 -22.11
N PRO A 467 1.87 -33.38 -22.19
CA PRO A 467 2.56 -32.57 -21.18
C PRO A 467 1.96 -31.17 -20.93
N ASN A 468 1.17 -30.65 -21.87
CA ASN A 468 0.46 -29.38 -21.78
C ASN A 468 -0.88 -29.47 -21.03
N LEU A 469 -1.34 -30.67 -20.70
CA LEU A 469 -2.56 -30.91 -19.94
C LEU A 469 -2.18 -31.19 -18.49
N LEU A 470 -2.75 -30.40 -17.57
CA LEU A 470 -2.54 -30.54 -16.14
C LEU A 470 -3.81 -31.12 -15.51
N SER A 471 -3.66 -32.13 -14.66
CA SER A 471 -4.70 -32.66 -13.81
C SER A 471 -4.46 -32.26 -12.36
N TYR A 472 -5.54 -32.07 -11.62
CA TYR A 472 -5.49 -31.87 -10.19
C TYR A 472 -5.20 -33.22 -9.50
N GLY A 473 -4.17 -33.29 -8.65
CA GLY A 473 -3.78 -34.52 -7.95
C GLY A 473 -4.92 -35.04 -7.07
N LEU A 474 -5.62 -36.09 -7.53
CA LEU A 474 -6.73 -36.74 -6.80
C LEU A 474 -6.22 -37.85 -5.86
N ASN A 475 -4.97 -38.29 -6.01
CA ASN A 475 -4.34 -39.37 -5.24
C ASN A 475 -3.52 -38.87 -4.04
N ILE A 476 -3.90 -37.73 -3.46
CA ILE A 476 -3.36 -37.33 -2.16
C ILE A 476 -3.90 -38.33 -1.14
N GLY A 477 -3.13 -39.39 -0.86
CA GLY A 477 -3.46 -40.39 0.17
C GLY A 477 -3.84 -39.68 1.47
N ARG A 478 -4.75 -40.28 2.26
CA ARG A 478 -5.35 -39.68 3.47
C ARG A 478 -4.35 -39.04 4.45
N GLU A 479 -3.08 -39.43 4.42
CA GLU A 479 -1.97 -38.84 5.20
C GLU A 479 -1.40 -37.53 4.61
N ASN A 480 -1.30 -37.38 3.29
CA ASN A 480 -0.85 -36.14 2.63
C ASN A 480 -1.98 -35.10 2.52
N GLN A 481 -3.24 -35.51 2.68
CA GLN A 481 -4.39 -34.61 2.64
C GLN A 481 -4.40 -33.65 3.83
N THR A 482 -3.87 -34.08 4.98
CA THR A 482 -3.66 -33.23 6.17
C THR A 482 -2.58 -32.18 5.92
N SER A 483 -1.46 -32.55 5.30
CA SER A 483 -0.41 -31.58 4.91
C SER A 483 -0.91 -30.59 3.84
N PHE A 484 -1.81 -31.01 2.94
CA PHE A 484 -2.44 -30.14 1.96
C PHE A 484 -3.42 -29.15 2.57
N GLU A 485 -4.28 -29.61 3.47
CA GLU A 485 -5.18 -28.73 4.21
C GLU A 485 -4.39 -27.76 5.08
N GLU A 486 -3.29 -28.18 5.70
CA GLU A 486 -2.36 -27.28 6.38
C GLU A 486 -1.66 -26.29 5.43
N TYR A 487 -1.29 -26.71 4.22
CA TYR A 487 -0.70 -25.86 3.21
C TYR A 487 -1.69 -24.83 2.66
N LEU A 488 -2.92 -25.25 2.36
CA LEU A 488 -4.02 -24.35 1.99
C LEU A 488 -4.39 -23.47 3.16
N VAL A 489 -4.37 -23.96 4.40
CA VAL A 489 -4.57 -23.15 5.60
C VAL A 489 -3.43 -22.16 5.76
N LYS A 490 -2.17 -22.49 5.43
CA LYS A 490 -1.05 -21.53 5.41
C LYS A 490 -1.24 -20.51 4.29
N CYS A 491 -1.54 -20.92 3.06
CA CYS A 491 -1.78 -20.03 1.94
C CYS A 491 -2.99 -19.12 2.17
N VAL A 492 -4.07 -19.65 2.75
CA VAL A 492 -5.30 -18.92 3.09
C VAL A 492 -5.11 -18.03 4.32
N LYS A 493 -4.40 -18.49 5.36
CA LYS A 493 -4.01 -17.64 6.52
C LYS A 493 -3.14 -16.46 6.07
N PHE A 494 -2.30 -16.65 5.06
CA PHE A 494 -1.49 -15.59 4.46
C PHE A 494 -2.29 -14.72 3.48
N SER A 495 -3.16 -15.28 2.63
CA SER A 495 -3.91 -14.54 1.59
C SER A 495 -5.14 -13.79 2.09
N GLY A 496 -5.69 -14.14 3.26
CA GLY A 496 -6.74 -13.36 3.88
C GLY A 496 -7.53 -14.08 4.97
N ILE A 497 -7.93 -13.31 5.98
CA ILE A 497 -9.36 -13.23 6.27
C ILE A 497 -10.00 -14.59 6.61
N LEU A 498 -9.63 -15.17 7.76
CA LEU A 498 -10.51 -16.11 8.48
C LEU A 498 -10.79 -15.64 9.92
N SER A 499 -10.78 -14.32 10.13
CA SER A 499 -11.04 -13.71 11.45
C SER A 499 -12.53 -13.46 11.75
N ASN A 500 -13.46 -13.68 10.82
CA ASN A 500 -14.86 -13.29 11.02
C ASN A 500 -15.89 -14.41 10.87
N LYS A 501 -15.54 -15.65 11.23
CA LYS A 501 -16.54 -16.73 11.36
C LYS A 501 -16.44 -17.45 12.69
N ASN A 502 -17.51 -17.33 13.49
CA ASN A 502 -17.67 -18.04 14.75
C ASN A 502 -17.90 -19.54 14.51
N LYS A 503 -17.68 -20.37 15.55
CA LYS A 503 -17.75 -21.84 15.48
C LYS A 503 -19.06 -22.35 14.83
N ALA A 504 -20.19 -21.67 15.06
CA ALA A 504 -21.49 -21.98 14.46
C ALA A 504 -21.54 -21.81 12.92
N GLN A 505 -20.86 -20.82 12.35
CA GLN A 505 -20.80 -20.63 10.89
C GLN A 505 -19.84 -21.60 10.20
N LYS A 506 -18.84 -22.12 10.94
CA LYS A 506 -17.98 -23.21 10.49
C LYS A 506 -18.75 -24.53 10.50
N THR A 507 -19.58 -24.77 11.53
CA THR A 507 -20.43 -25.96 11.63
C THR A 507 -21.55 -26.00 10.59
N TYR A 508 -22.20 -24.86 10.26
CA TYR A 508 -23.24 -24.80 9.22
C TYR A 508 -22.69 -25.12 7.81
N TRP A 509 -21.45 -24.71 7.52
CA TRP A 509 -20.78 -25.06 6.25
C TRP A 509 -20.30 -26.52 6.19
N ILE A 510 -19.96 -27.12 7.34
CA ILE A 510 -19.60 -28.54 7.45
C ILE A 510 -20.87 -29.42 7.33
N TYR A 511 -21.99 -28.99 7.91
CA TYR A 511 -23.28 -29.69 7.78
C TYR A 511 -23.89 -29.59 6.37
N SER A 512 -23.71 -28.49 5.65
CA SER A 512 -24.16 -28.36 4.26
C SER A 512 -23.34 -29.16 3.23
N LEU A 513 -22.24 -29.80 3.64
CA LEU A 513 -21.40 -30.63 2.78
C LEU A 513 -21.35 -32.11 3.20
N GLY A 514 -22.21 -32.53 4.13
CA GLY A 514 -22.15 -33.88 4.69
C GLY A 514 -23.48 -34.40 5.21
N THR A 515 -24.49 -34.53 4.34
CA THR A 515 -25.50 -35.61 4.36
C THR A 515 -26.46 -35.48 3.17
N CYS A 516 -26.17 -36.21 2.08
CA CYS A 516 -27.13 -37.10 1.43
C CYS A 516 -26.40 -37.85 0.31
N ASN A 517 -26.00 -39.06 0.63
CA ASN A 517 -25.54 -40.06 -0.32
C ASN A 517 -26.74 -40.96 -0.60
N ILE A 518 -27.43 -40.78 -1.73
CA ILE A 518 -28.30 -41.82 -2.30
C ILE A 518 -28.11 -41.86 -3.82
N SER A 519 -27.68 -43.03 -4.27
CA SER A 519 -27.61 -43.57 -5.62
C SER A 519 -28.92 -43.50 -6.40
N GLY A 520 -28.85 -43.15 -7.69
CA GLY A 520 -29.94 -43.37 -8.65
C GLY A 520 -29.64 -42.81 -10.03
N LYS A 521 -29.67 -43.67 -11.06
CA LYS A 521 -29.52 -43.32 -12.48
C LYS A 521 -30.46 -42.19 -12.90
N PHE A 522 -29.98 -41.22 -13.69
CA PHE A 522 -30.84 -40.36 -14.51
C PHE A 522 -30.22 -40.12 -15.90
N GLU A 523 -31.09 -40.26 -16.91
CA GLU A 523 -30.88 -40.18 -18.35
C GLU A 523 -30.71 -38.73 -18.87
N PRO A 524 -30.20 -38.55 -20.12
CA PRO A 524 -29.77 -37.26 -20.67
C PRO A 524 -30.93 -36.40 -21.20
N LYS A 525 -31.72 -35.77 -20.31
CA LYS A 525 -32.77 -34.80 -20.70
C LYS A 525 -32.93 -33.55 -19.81
N THR A 526 -31.97 -33.23 -18.94
CA THR A 526 -32.06 -32.04 -18.06
C THR A 526 -31.15 -30.87 -18.49
N MET A 527 -30.55 -30.94 -19.68
CA MET A 527 -29.84 -29.81 -20.31
C MET A 527 -30.72 -28.98 -21.27
N GLU A 528 -32.02 -29.30 -21.37
CA GLU A 528 -32.93 -28.67 -22.35
C GLU A 528 -33.89 -27.62 -21.73
N LEU A 529 -33.72 -27.27 -20.44
CA LEU A 529 -34.56 -26.26 -19.76
C LEU A 529 -33.82 -24.98 -19.32
N ILE A 530 -32.51 -24.86 -19.56
CA ILE A 530 -31.73 -23.63 -19.28
C ILE A 530 -31.35 -22.90 -20.58
N VAL A 531 -31.45 -23.59 -21.72
CA VAL A 531 -31.23 -23.01 -23.06
C VAL A 531 -32.50 -22.32 -23.60
N THR A 532 -33.61 -22.36 -22.84
CA THR A 532 -34.95 -22.01 -23.34
C THR A 532 -35.70 -21.05 -22.41
N THR A 533 -35.03 -20.06 -21.80
CA THR A 533 -35.70 -19.09 -20.91
C THR A 533 -35.36 -17.60 -21.13
N TYR A 534 -34.40 -17.24 -21.99
CA TYR A 534 -34.14 -15.81 -22.27
C TYR A 534 -33.98 -15.49 -23.77
N GLN A 535 -34.88 -16.03 -24.60
CA GLN A 535 -35.12 -15.49 -25.94
C GLN A 535 -35.48 -13.99 -25.89
N ILE A 536 -34.56 -13.10 -26.28
CA ILE A 536 -34.89 -11.75 -26.77
C ILE A 536 -33.98 -11.42 -27.98
N PRO A 537 -34.50 -10.85 -29.08
CA PRO A 537 -33.89 -10.86 -30.41
C PRO A 537 -32.95 -9.68 -30.69
N LEU A 538 -31.99 -9.88 -31.58
CA LEU A 538 -31.21 -8.82 -32.24
C LEU A 538 -32.08 -8.11 -33.30
N PRO A 539 -32.14 -6.76 -33.35
CA PRO A 539 -32.72 -6.05 -34.48
C PRO A 539 -31.71 -5.88 -35.64
N PRO A 540 -32.16 -5.75 -36.89
CA PRO A 540 -31.30 -5.71 -38.07
C PRO A 540 -30.47 -4.43 -38.16
N VAL A 541 -29.31 -4.57 -38.82
CA VAL A 541 -28.46 -3.48 -39.31
C VAL A 541 -29.20 -2.79 -40.46
N ASP A 542 -29.89 -1.69 -40.17
CA ASP A 542 -30.13 -0.54 -41.06
C ASP A 542 -31.33 0.28 -40.56
N GLU A 543 -31.12 1.08 -39.51
CA GLU A 543 -31.92 2.29 -39.19
C GLU A 543 -31.35 3.10 -38.00
N LYS A 544 -30.05 2.97 -37.69
CA LYS A 544 -29.36 3.73 -36.63
C LYS A 544 -28.85 5.11 -37.05
N LYS A 545 -29.25 5.60 -38.24
CA LYS A 545 -28.63 6.76 -38.90
C LYS A 545 -29.49 8.02 -38.97
N LYS A 546 -30.62 8.13 -38.26
CA LYS A 546 -31.54 9.26 -38.48
C LYS A 546 -32.17 9.93 -37.26
N VAL A 547 -31.70 9.65 -36.05
CA VAL A 547 -32.23 10.29 -34.81
C VAL A 547 -31.12 10.86 -33.92
N ILE A 548 -29.85 10.70 -34.29
CA ILE A 548 -28.69 11.32 -33.59
C ILE A 548 -28.41 12.73 -34.14
N GLU A 549 -29.34 13.28 -34.92
CA GLU A 549 -29.15 14.54 -35.65
C GLU A 549 -29.88 15.74 -35.04
N ASP A 550 -30.55 15.62 -33.89
CA ASP A 550 -31.17 16.79 -33.27
C ASP A 550 -30.85 16.92 -31.77
N VAL A 551 -30.19 18.05 -31.48
CA VAL A 551 -29.99 18.73 -30.19
C VAL A 551 -28.74 18.33 -29.39
N GLY A 552 -27.62 19.01 -29.70
CA GLY A 552 -26.40 19.04 -28.88
C GLY A 552 -25.57 20.31 -29.09
N GLN A 553 -26.06 21.47 -28.64
CA GLN A 553 -25.29 22.71 -28.38
C GLN A 553 -24.95 22.74 -26.86
N THR A 554 -23.82 23.22 -26.31
CA THR A 554 -22.92 24.36 -26.67
C THR A 554 -21.61 24.23 -25.86
N VAL A 555 -20.42 24.55 -26.41
CA VAL A 555 -19.17 24.77 -25.62
C VAL A 555 -18.48 26.08 -26.05
N SER A 556 -18.07 26.86 -25.05
CA SER A 556 -17.60 28.25 -25.15
C SER A 556 -16.09 28.40 -25.42
N ILE A 557 -15.73 29.55 -25.99
CA ILE A 557 -14.49 29.97 -26.66
C ILE A 557 -13.27 30.19 -25.72
N ASP A 558 -13.41 30.03 -24.41
CA ASP A 558 -12.40 30.46 -23.41
C ASP A 558 -11.17 29.52 -23.27
N ALA A 559 -11.23 28.28 -23.80
CA ALA A 559 -10.16 27.30 -23.67
C ALA A 559 -8.92 27.61 -24.54
N SER A 560 -9.12 28.06 -25.78
CA SER A 560 -8.03 28.29 -26.75
C SER A 560 -7.08 29.42 -26.32
N ILE A 561 -7.61 30.46 -25.67
CA ILE A 561 -6.85 31.63 -25.19
C ILE A 561 -5.97 31.25 -23.99
N ARG A 562 -6.46 30.40 -23.08
CA ARG A 562 -5.69 29.95 -21.90
C ARG A 562 -4.58 28.95 -22.25
N PHE A 563 -4.75 28.14 -23.31
CA PHE A 563 -3.71 27.22 -23.77
C PHE A 563 -2.55 27.94 -24.47
N LYS A 564 -2.84 29.03 -25.21
CA LYS A 564 -1.80 29.90 -25.78
C LYS A 564 -0.94 30.56 -24.69
N ALA A 565 -1.56 31.04 -23.61
CA ALA A 565 -0.84 31.62 -22.47
C ALA A 565 0.05 30.62 -21.73
N ILE A 566 -0.31 29.33 -21.72
CA ILE A 566 0.53 28.26 -21.12
C ILE A 566 1.70 27.90 -22.04
N LYS A 567 1.48 27.82 -23.36
CA LYS A 567 2.55 27.62 -24.35
C LYS A 567 3.58 28.76 -24.28
N GLU A 568 3.12 30.01 -24.30
CA GLU A 568 3.99 31.20 -24.20
C GLU A 568 4.76 31.22 -22.88
N ARG A 569 4.16 30.78 -21.76
CA ARG A 569 4.85 30.73 -20.46
C ARG A 569 5.86 29.59 -20.34
N ILE A 570 5.64 28.49 -21.05
CA ILE A 570 6.60 27.38 -21.18
C ILE A 570 7.76 27.78 -22.08
N GLU A 571 7.50 28.45 -23.20
CA GLU A 571 8.53 28.99 -24.11
C GLU A 571 9.37 30.07 -23.42
N ASP A 572 8.76 30.94 -22.62
CA ASP A 572 9.45 31.99 -21.85
C ASP A 572 10.33 31.41 -20.71
N LEU A 573 9.90 30.29 -20.10
CA LEU A 573 10.71 29.54 -19.12
C LEU A 573 11.89 28.82 -19.78
N ILE A 574 11.67 28.20 -20.94
CA ILE A 574 12.72 27.55 -21.74
C ILE A 574 13.74 28.59 -22.23
N THR A 575 13.29 29.77 -22.64
CA THR A 575 14.15 30.85 -23.16
C THR A 575 14.93 31.55 -22.05
N ARG A 576 14.33 31.74 -20.85
CA ARG A 576 15.04 32.30 -19.68
C ARG A 576 16.12 31.38 -19.13
N ASP A 577 15.87 30.07 -19.05
CA ASP A 577 16.86 29.12 -18.54
C ASP A 577 18.03 28.87 -19.53
N TYR A 578 17.84 29.11 -20.84
CA TYR A 578 18.90 28.98 -21.85
C TYR A 578 19.83 30.21 -21.96
N LEU A 579 19.37 31.41 -21.58
CA LEU A 579 20.17 32.64 -21.67
C LEU A 579 21.03 32.92 -20.43
N GLU A 580 20.80 32.23 -19.31
CA GLU A 580 21.52 32.49 -18.04
C GLU A 580 22.57 31.43 -17.64
N ARG A 581 22.88 30.42 -18.46
CA ARG A 581 23.97 29.47 -18.15
C ARG A 581 24.93 29.21 -19.30
N ASP A 582 26.00 29.99 -19.24
CA ASP A 582 27.41 29.69 -19.50
C ASP A 582 27.86 28.87 -20.72
N LYS A 583 28.87 29.43 -21.40
CA LYS A 583 29.29 29.18 -22.79
C LYS A 583 30.22 27.98 -23.03
N ASP A 584 30.44 27.08 -22.06
CA ASP A 584 31.60 26.16 -22.11
C ASP A 584 31.31 24.65 -22.06
N LYS A 585 30.20 24.18 -22.66
CA LYS A 585 30.03 22.73 -22.93
C LYS A 585 29.50 22.45 -24.34
N PRO A 586 30.38 22.15 -25.32
CA PRO A 586 29.94 21.59 -26.58
C PRO A 586 29.68 20.08 -26.44
N ASN A 587 28.64 19.61 -27.14
CA ASN A 587 28.38 18.21 -27.51
C ASN A 587 27.77 17.25 -26.46
N LEU A 588 26.52 17.50 -26.08
CA LEU A 588 25.61 16.43 -25.66
C LEU A 588 24.37 16.28 -26.56
N LEU A 589 24.26 17.05 -27.66
CA LEU A 589 23.14 16.92 -28.62
C LEU A 589 23.19 15.63 -29.46
N GLY A 590 24.31 14.89 -29.48
CA GLY A 590 24.50 13.74 -30.36
C GLY A 590 23.86 12.42 -29.90
N THR A 591 23.36 12.33 -28.66
CA THR A 591 22.93 11.04 -28.07
C THR A 591 21.48 11.00 -27.55
N TRP A 592 20.69 12.06 -27.73
CA TRP A 592 19.31 12.10 -27.22
C TRP A 592 18.22 11.91 -28.29
N HIS A 593 18.60 11.73 -29.56
CA HIS A 593 17.65 11.37 -30.62
C HIS A 593 17.27 9.88 -30.64
N GLU A 594 17.98 9.01 -29.93
CA GLU A 594 17.72 7.56 -29.96
C GLU A 594 16.86 7.04 -28.80
N VAL A 595 16.61 7.83 -27.74
CA VAL A 595 15.87 7.36 -26.55
C VAL A 595 14.39 7.79 -26.56
N ALA A 596 13.99 8.64 -27.52
CA ALA A 596 12.60 9.05 -27.73
C ALA A 596 11.92 8.36 -28.93
N TYR A 597 12.57 7.37 -29.56
CA TYR A 597 12.04 6.58 -30.69
C TYR A 597 11.39 5.27 -30.23
#